data_AF-A0A954ESY9-F1
#
_entry.id   AF-A0A954ESY9-F1
#
_cell.length_a   1.000
_cell.length_b   1.000
_cell.length_c   1.000
_cell.angle_alpha   90.00
_cell.angle_beta   90.00
_cell.angle_gamma   90.00
#
_symmetry.space_group_name_H-M   'P 1'
#
loop_
_entity.id
_entity.type
_entity.pdbx_description
1 polymer ?
#
loop_
_entity_poly.entity_id
_entity_poly.type
_entity_poly.pdbx_seq_one_letter_code
_entity_poly.pdbx_strand_id
1 'polypeptide(L)'
;MDERIKFIGRILDGEKMAALCREFNISRKTGYKIIKRYNECGLEALTDRSRRPYRHANQLPMQIEKLIVRLKREYPGWGAPKIRERL
;
A
#
# COMPACT_ATOMS: atom_id res chain seq x y z
N MET A 1 -12.19 -4.27 7.71
CA MET A 1 -12.03 -5.70 7.38
C MET A 1 -13.41 -6.37 7.30
N ASP A 2 -14.25 -6.16 8.31
CA ASP A 2 -15.60 -6.71 8.46
C ASP A 2 -16.52 -6.55 7.22
N GLU A 3 -16.71 -5.32 6.72
CA GLU A 3 -17.59 -5.08 5.56
C GLU A 3 -17.13 -5.79 4.27
N ARG A 4 -15.80 -5.91 4.05
CA ARG A 4 -15.28 -6.59 2.86
C ARG A 4 -15.49 -8.09 2.93
N ILE A 5 -15.41 -8.68 4.12
CA ILE A 5 -15.72 -10.11 4.35
C ILE A 5 -17.21 -10.34 4.07
N LYS A 6 -18.09 -9.50 4.64
CA LYS A 6 -19.54 -9.58 4.41
C LYS A 6 -19.91 -9.45 2.93
N PHE A 7 -19.27 -8.52 2.21
CA PHE A 7 -19.46 -8.35 0.77
C PHE A 7 -19.10 -9.62 -0.01
N ILE A 8 -17.96 -10.24 0.32
CA ILE A 8 -17.53 -11.48 -0.36
C ILE A 8 -18.44 -12.65 -0.02
N GLY A 9 -18.84 -12.82 1.24
CA GLY A 9 -19.78 -13.88 1.63
C GLY A 9 -21.05 -13.83 0.79
N ARG A 10 -21.68 -12.66 0.69
CA ARG A 10 -22.91 -12.48 -0.11
C ARG A 10 -22.71 -12.71 -1.61
N ILE A 11 -21.54 -12.35 -2.15
CA ILE A 11 -21.19 -12.71 -3.54
C ILE A 11 -21.08 -14.22 -3.72
N LEU A 12 -20.44 -14.93 -2.78
CA LEU A 12 -20.27 -16.38 -2.84
C LEU A 12 -21.61 -17.10 -2.66
N ASP A 13 -22.55 -16.51 -1.92
CA ASP A 13 -23.94 -16.96 -1.80
C ASP A 13 -24.76 -16.74 -3.09
N GLY A 14 -24.16 -16.15 -4.13
CA GLY A 14 -24.76 -16.00 -5.46
C GLY A 14 -25.49 -14.69 -5.71
N GLU A 15 -25.34 -13.69 -4.84
CA GLU A 15 -25.99 -12.40 -5.02
C GLU A 15 -25.43 -11.61 -6.23
N LYS A 16 -26.30 -10.81 -6.85
CA LYS A 16 -25.95 -10.05 -8.05
C LYS A 16 -25.07 -8.85 -7.72
N MET A 17 -23.90 -8.79 -8.34
CA MET A 17 -22.89 -7.72 -8.22
C MET A 17 -23.47 -6.29 -8.22
N ALA A 18 -24.40 -5.99 -9.12
CA ALA A 18 -24.93 -4.64 -9.28
C ALA A 18 -25.82 -4.19 -8.10
N ALA A 19 -26.63 -5.09 -7.54
CA ALA A 19 -27.46 -4.80 -6.37
C ALA A 19 -26.58 -4.65 -5.13
N LEU A 20 -25.70 -5.62 -4.91
CA LEU A 20 -24.80 -5.64 -3.77
C LEU A 20 -23.86 -4.43 -3.72
N CYS A 21 -23.32 -3.99 -4.86
CA CYS A 21 -22.50 -2.78 -4.91
C CYS A 21 -23.27 -1.52 -4.47
N ARG A 22 -24.57 -1.41 -4.79
CA ARG A 22 -25.39 -0.28 -4.35
C ARG A 22 -25.64 -0.32 -2.84
N GLU A 23 -25.92 -1.50 -2.30
CA GLU A 23 -26.12 -1.69 -0.85
C GLU A 23 -24.87 -1.36 -0.03
N PHE A 24 -23.70 -1.75 -0.53
CA PHE A 24 -22.41 -1.46 0.11
C PHE A 24 -21.84 -0.08 -0.25
N ASN A 25 -22.59 0.74 -1.00
CA ASN A 25 -22.19 2.07 -1.44
C ASN A 25 -20.81 2.10 -2.14
N ILE A 26 -20.52 1.10 -2.96
CA ILE A 26 -19.29 1.01 -3.75
C ILE A 26 -19.59 0.97 -5.25
N SER A 27 -18.63 1.43 -6.04
CA SER A 27 -18.73 1.25 -7.49
C SER A 27 -18.61 -0.24 -7.88
N ARG A 28 -19.26 -0.65 -8.98
CA ARG A 28 -19.08 -1.99 -9.57
C ARG A 28 -17.62 -2.31 -9.86
N LYS A 29 -16.83 -1.31 -10.29
CA LYS A 29 -15.37 -1.45 -10.50
C LYS A 29 -14.65 -1.86 -9.23
N THR A 30 -15.02 -1.28 -8.08
CA THR A 30 -14.50 -1.66 -6.77
C THR A 30 -14.93 -3.08 -6.41
N GLY A 31 -16.20 -3.45 -6.61
CA GLY A 31 -16.72 -4.79 -6.37
C GLY A 31 -15.94 -5.88 -7.13
N TYR A 32 -15.78 -5.73 -8.44
CA TYR A 32 -14.98 -6.67 -9.25
C TYR A 32 -13.51 -6.73 -8.80
N LYS A 33 -12.92 -5.61 -8.40
CA LYS A 33 -11.55 -5.57 -7.87
C LYS A 33 -11.42 -6.32 -6.55
N ILE A 34 -12.43 -6.27 -5.69
CA ILE A 34 -12.46 -7.02 -4.42
C ILE A 34 -12.50 -8.52 -4.72
N ILE A 35 -13.42 -8.99 -5.59
CA ILE A 35 -13.51 -10.41 -5.96
C ILE A 35 -12.22 -10.90 -6.61
N LYS A 36 -11.70 -10.16 -7.59
CA LYS A 36 -10.46 -10.54 -8.27
C LYS A 36 -9.32 -10.76 -7.28
N ARG A 37 -9.16 -9.85 -6.32
CA ARG A 37 -8.12 -9.98 -5.29
C ARG A 37 -8.36 -11.15 -4.35
N TYR A 38 -9.62 -11.39 -3.97
CA TYR A 38 -9.98 -12.53 -3.13
C TYR A 38 -9.64 -13.86 -3.82
N ASN A 39 -9.92 -13.98 -5.11
CA ASN A 39 -9.57 -15.17 -5.89
C ASN A 39 -8.05 -15.37 -6.03
N GLU A 40 -7.26 -14.28 -6.02
CA GLU A 40 -5.79 -14.33 -6.14
C GLU A 40 -5.07 -14.57 -4.81
N CYS A 41 -5.56 -14.04 -3.68
CA CYS A 41 -4.84 -14.02 -2.40
C CYS A 41 -5.67 -14.46 -1.19
N GLY A 42 -6.88 -14.99 -1.39
CA GLY A 42 -7.78 -15.41 -0.31
C GLY A 42 -8.15 -14.28 0.64
N LEU A 43 -8.23 -14.58 1.95
CA LEU A 43 -8.60 -13.61 2.99
C LEU A 43 -7.58 -12.47 3.15
N GLU A 44 -6.31 -12.71 2.84
CA GLU A 44 -5.26 -11.69 2.92
C GLU A 44 -5.53 -10.52 1.96
N ALA A 45 -6.26 -10.78 0.86
CA ALA A 45 -6.69 -9.78 -0.10
C ALA A 45 -7.50 -8.63 0.51
N LEU A 46 -8.14 -8.87 1.66
CA LEU A 46 -9.05 -7.94 2.30
C LEU A 46 -8.35 -6.96 3.25
N THR A 47 -7.08 -7.23 3.57
CA THR A 47 -6.22 -6.30 4.29
C THR A 47 -5.94 -5.07 3.43
N ASP A 48 -5.73 -3.92 4.08
CA ASP A 48 -5.33 -2.72 3.37
C ASP A 48 -3.88 -2.86 2.89
N ARG A 49 -3.72 -2.91 1.57
CA ARG A 49 -2.41 -2.82 0.94
C ARG A 49 -1.88 -1.40 1.07
N SER A 50 -0.56 -1.29 1.17
CA SER A 50 0.12 -0.01 1.15
C SER A 50 -0.33 0.85 -0.04
N ARG A 51 -0.70 2.10 0.24
CA ARG A 51 -1.02 3.11 -0.78
C ARG A 51 0.22 3.86 -1.26
N ARG A 52 1.40 3.49 -0.75
CA ARG A 52 2.68 4.10 -1.11
C ARG A 52 2.94 3.88 -2.60
N PRO A 53 3.39 4.91 -3.35
CA PRO A 53 3.90 4.75 -4.71
C PRO A 53 4.96 3.66 -4.78
N TYR A 54 4.91 2.83 -5.82
CA TYR A 54 5.88 1.75 -6.05
C TYR A 54 7.31 2.27 -6.22
N ARG A 55 7.47 3.43 -6.87
CA ARG A 55 8.74 4.12 -7.04
C ARG A 55 8.62 5.56 -6.55
N HIS A 56 9.68 6.01 -5.88
CA HIS A 56 9.87 7.40 -5.45
C HIS A 56 11.02 7.95 -6.27
N ALA A 57 10.74 8.84 -7.22
CA ALA A 57 11.76 9.36 -8.14
C ALA A 57 12.94 10.04 -7.42
N ASN A 58 12.67 10.61 -6.25
CA ASN A 58 13.66 11.31 -5.42
C ASN A 58 14.25 10.43 -4.31
N GLN A 59 14.01 9.12 -4.32
CA GLN A 59 14.59 8.23 -3.31
C GLN A 59 16.06 7.95 -3.64
N LEU A 60 16.92 8.17 -2.64
CA LEU A 60 18.34 7.94 -2.78
C LEU A 60 18.64 6.44 -2.85
N PRO A 61 19.74 6.04 -3.51
CA PRO A 61 20.23 4.68 -3.40
C PRO A 61 20.53 4.33 -1.94
N MET A 62 20.21 3.11 -1.52
CA MET A 62 20.39 2.62 -0.14
C MET A 62 21.81 2.80 0.39
N GLN A 63 22.82 2.72 -0.48
CA GLN A 63 24.23 2.95 -0.12
C GLN A 63 24.47 4.40 0.32
N ILE A 64 23.88 5.37 -0.38
CA ILE A 64 23.97 6.79 -0.06
C ILE A 64 23.20 7.10 1.23
N GLU A 65 22.00 6.54 1.40
CA GLU A 65 21.24 6.68 2.65
C GLU A 65 22.05 6.19 3.87
N LYS A 66 22.68 5.02 3.76
CA LYS A 66 23.54 4.48 4.82
C LYS A 66 24.76 5.35 5.08
N LEU A 67 25.37 5.91 4.03
CA LEU A 67 26.51 6.81 4.16
C LEU A 67 26.12 8.10 4.90
N ILE A 68 24.99 8.72 4.54
CA ILE A 68 24.44 9.90 5.22
C ILE A 68 24.24 9.61 6.71
N VAL A 69 23.58 8.50 7.05
CA VAL A 69 23.32 8.12 8.44
C VAL A 69 24.62 7.88 9.21
N ARG A 70 25.61 7.23 8.58
CA ARG A 70 26.92 7.00 9.19
C ARG A 70 27.64 8.32 9.48
N LEU A 71 27.75 9.20 8.48
CA LEU A 71 28.41 10.49 8.62
C LEU A 71 27.74 11.35 9.69
N LYS A 72 26.40 11.34 9.77
CA LYS A 72 25.67 12.08 10.81
C LYS A 72 25.92 11.53 12.22
N ARG A 73 26.09 10.22 12.37
CA ARG A 73 26.41 9.58 13.66
C ARG A 73 27.85 9.86 14.08
N GLU A 74 28.79 9.78 13.15
CA GLU A 74 30.23 10.01 13.39
C GLU A 74 30.51 11.50 13.66
N TYR A 75 29.79 12.38 12.98
CA TYR A 75 29.93 13.84 13.13
C TYR A 75 28.57 14.50 13.44
N PRO A 76 28.08 14.43 14.69
CA PRO A 76 26.77 14.97 15.07
C PRO A 76 26.60 16.47 14.78
N GLY A 77 27.68 17.26 14.87
CA GLY A 77 27.67 18.69 14.58
C GLY A 77 27.61 19.05 13.09
N TRP A 78 27.73 18.09 12.17
CA TRP A 78 27.66 18.38 10.74
C TRP A 78 26.21 18.59 10.29
N GLY A 79 25.96 19.72 9.65
CA GLY A 79 24.71 20.02 8.95
C GLY A 79 24.64 19.35 7.58
N ALA A 80 23.46 19.39 6.95
CA ALA A 80 23.23 18.79 5.64
C ALA A 80 24.23 19.23 4.54
N PRO A 81 24.65 20.52 4.43
CA PRO A 81 25.64 20.93 3.43
C PRO A 81 26.97 20.20 3.56
N LYS A 82 27.48 20.07 4.80
CA LYS A 82 28.76 19.44 5.09
C LYS A 82 28.72 17.92 4.88
N ILE A 83 27.58 17.30 5.13
CA ILE A 83 27.39 15.88 4.77
C ILE A 83 27.36 15.72 3.26
N ARG A 84 26.66 16.60 2.53
CA ARG A 84 26.57 16.56 1.07
C ARG A 84 27.93 16.71 0.38
N GLU A 85 28.84 17.52 0.90
CA GLU A 85 30.23 17.63 0.38
C GLU A 85 31.04 16.32 0.52
N ARG A 86 30.55 15.36 1.30
CA ARG A 86 31.22 14.08 1.60
C ARG A 86 30.51 12.87 1.00
N LEU A 87 29.41 13.09 0.28
CA LEU A 87 28.71 12.08 -0.52
C LEU A 87 29.29 12.06 -1.93
#